data_AF-A0A090JQ47-F1
#
_entry.id   AF-A0A090JQ47-F1
#
_cell.length_a   1.000
_cell.length_b   1.000
_cell.length_c   1.000
_cell.angle_alpha   90.00
_cell.angle_beta   90.00
_cell.angle_gamma   90.00
#
_symmetry.space_group_name_H-M   'P 1'
#
loop_
_entity.id
_entity.type
_entity.pdbx_description
1 polymer ?
#
loop_
_entity_poly.entity_id
_entity_poly.type
_entity_poly.pdbx_seq_one_letter_code
_entity_poly.pdbx_strand_id
1 'polypeptide(L)'
;MKKKITLNFILIFLVVLTIFQASMLWLQLPSDNKEEKTTEDEEPKYFRTMLRPEKAAINFSGYDHTVLYDCKDIYDSYRELIVETLGREDTKWLISISAEEYLSLMNESSIVFQFNDNIEGSIFPNLMGLENINIKEDKQLKEIYLSNDKVAISIGEEFYYVDIDGVEGLESEIASIKNSNYYPYLNFKELYDINKNIYCPARNQISAEQVFYTSDIDNMDDVYRQNLVERFLSMDIDYVNQITQSDETIYAFGQRYVKFSSDGTIEYMNNEEFSSQTLNLYTSLNNAINFITSMLGSAENLRVVDIEKLDQKENMGYRIFFNYIENNLTVYPNRGDKKNYVEVEVYSNHIKSFKQIYRKSVENPKTTEEIQSIMNLDRIVSRNIERFIPTSDENSIKNTLGKIEYISIVYIDDINPTGNTMLLPALRINYENRELYFSLRSGRFLMER
;
A
#
# COMPACT_ATOMS: atom_id res chain seq x y z
N MET A 1 49.80 -45.39 19.08
CA MET A 1 48.89 -44.89 20.14
C MET A 1 48.45 -43.44 19.91
N LYS A 2 49.38 -42.49 19.70
CA LYS A 2 49.07 -41.07 19.43
C LYS A 2 48.07 -40.83 18.28
N LYS A 3 48.22 -41.53 17.15
CA LYS A 3 47.36 -41.38 15.95
C LYS A 3 45.87 -41.73 16.18
N LYS A 4 45.58 -42.70 17.06
CA LYS A 4 44.19 -43.07 17.42
C LYS A 4 43.55 -42.01 18.32
N ILE A 5 44.35 -41.40 19.21
CA ILE A 5 43.90 -40.30 20.08
C ILE A 5 43.60 -39.06 19.23
N THR A 6 44.45 -38.73 18.25
CA THR A 6 44.20 -37.61 17.32
C THR A 6 42.95 -37.84 16.47
N LEU A 7 42.73 -39.07 15.99
CA LEU A 7 41.55 -39.41 15.21
C LEU A 7 40.26 -39.29 16.05
N ASN A 8 40.29 -39.74 17.31
CA ASN A 8 39.16 -39.61 18.23
C ASN A 8 38.86 -38.14 18.56
N PHE A 9 39.89 -37.30 18.74
CA PHE A 9 39.68 -35.87 18.96
C PHE A 9 39.08 -35.17 17.75
N ILE A 10 39.52 -35.52 16.53
CA ILE A 10 38.95 -35.00 15.29
C ILE A 10 37.50 -35.45 15.12
N LEU A 11 37.19 -36.70 15.48
CA LEU A 11 35.83 -37.23 15.43
C LEU A 11 34.90 -36.48 16.40
N ILE A 12 35.34 -36.26 17.64
CA ILE A 12 34.58 -35.50 18.64
C ILE A 12 34.38 -34.06 18.16
N PHE A 13 35.41 -33.44 17.59
CA PHE A 13 35.31 -32.09 17.05
C PHE A 13 34.31 -32.02 15.89
N LEU A 14 34.34 -32.98 14.96
CA LEU A 14 33.37 -33.08 13.85
C LEU A 14 31.94 -33.28 14.35
N VAL A 15 31.74 -34.10 15.40
CA VAL A 15 30.44 -34.31 16.03
C VAL A 15 29.94 -33.02 16.69
N VAL A 16 30.79 -32.30 17.41
CA VAL A 16 30.44 -31.00 17.99
C VAL A 16 30.12 -29.97 16.91
N LEU A 17 30.88 -29.96 15.81
CA LEU A 17 30.68 -29.02 14.71
C LEU A 17 29.42 -29.33 13.90
N THR A 18 29.04 -30.60 13.77
CA THR A 18 27.75 -31.01 13.18
C THR A 18 26.58 -30.72 14.10
N ILE A 19 26.70 -30.92 15.42
CA ILE A 19 25.69 -30.48 16.39
C ILE A 19 25.55 -28.95 16.36
N PHE A 20 26.67 -28.22 16.26
CA PHE A 20 26.67 -26.76 16.16
C PHE A 20 26.01 -26.29 14.85
N GLN A 21 26.36 -26.87 13.71
CA GLN A 21 25.73 -26.59 12.41
C GLN A 21 24.24 -26.96 12.40
N ALA A 22 23.86 -28.09 12.99
CA ALA A 22 22.46 -28.46 13.17
C ALA A 22 21.74 -27.43 14.06
N SER A 23 22.35 -26.96 15.15
CA SER A 23 21.76 -25.92 16.00
C SER A 23 21.64 -24.56 15.29
N MET A 24 22.57 -24.24 14.39
CA MET A 24 22.53 -23.03 13.57
C MET A 24 21.45 -23.11 12.48
N LEU A 25 21.20 -24.31 11.92
CA LEU A 25 20.07 -24.58 11.03
C LEU A 25 18.73 -24.45 11.76
N TRP A 26 18.63 -24.86 13.02
CA TRP A 26 17.44 -24.64 13.85
C TRP A 26 17.24 -23.16 14.25
N LEU A 27 18.32 -22.37 14.35
CA LEU A 27 18.26 -20.92 14.56
C LEU A 27 17.94 -20.11 13.28
N GLN A 28 18.02 -20.74 12.10
CA GLN A 28 17.74 -20.13 10.80
C GLN A 28 16.51 -20.70 10.08
N LEU A 29 15.78 -21.62 10.71
CA LEU A 29 14.42 -21.96 10.29
C LEU A 29 13.44 -20.97 10.94
N PRO A 30 12.46 -20.40 10.21
CA PRO A 30 11.36 -19.71 10.85
C PRO A 30 10.72 -20.72 11.81
N SER A 31 10.46 -20.30 13.04
CA SER A 31 9.95 -21.17 14.09
C SER A 31 8.75 -21.97 13.59
N ASP A 32 8.89 -23.30 13.49
CA ASP A 32 7.78 -24.24 13.47
C ASP A 32 7.17 -24.29 14.87
N ASN A 33 6.63 -23.16 15.30
CA ASN A 33 5.61 -23.15 16.33
C ASN A 33 4.32 -23.54 15.61
N LYS A 34 4.03 -24.84 15.60
CA LYS A 34 2.63 -25.31 15.69
C LYS A 34 2.11 -24.97 17.08
N GLU A 35 2.09 -23.68 17.39
CA GLU A 35 1.07 -23.15 18.26
C GLU A 35 -0.22 -23.30 17.45
N GLU A 36 -1.26 -23.88 18.06
CA GLU A 36 -2.60 -23.56 17.64
C GLU A 36 -2.68 -22.03 17.65
N LYS A 37 -2.48 -21.41 16.48
CA LYS A 37 -2.64 -19.98 16.31
C LYS A 37 -4.10 -19.71 16.67
N THR A 38 -4.32 -19.27 17.89
CA THR A 38 -5.49 -18.46 18.22
C THR A 38 -5.43 -17.27 17.28
N THR A 39 -6.23 -17.34 16.23
CA THR A 39 -6.36 -16.38 15.13
C THR A 39 -6.81 -14.98 15.57
N GLU A 40 -6.98 -14.71 16.86
CA GLU A 40 -7.59 -13.48 17.34
C GLU A 40 -6.63 -12.27 17.43
N ASP A 41 -5.30 -12.46 17.52
CA ASP A 41 -4.36 -11.33 17.76
C ASP A 41 -3.57 -10.84 16.51
N GLU A 42 -3.39 -11.66 15.46
CA GLU A 42 -2.69 -11.22 14.23
C GLU A 42 -3.62 -10.58 13.19
N GLU A 43 -4.89 -11.02 13.13
CA GLU A 43 -5.88 -10.57 12.13
C GLU A 43 -6.19 -9.06 12.17
N PRO A 44 -6.36 -8.40 13.34
CA PRO A 44 -6.62 -6.97 13.40
C PRO A 44 -5.43 -6.12 12.92
N LYS A 45 -4.20 -6.65 12.98
CA LYS A 45 -2.97 -5.90 12.75
C LYS A 45 -2.71 -5.63 11.26
N TYR A 46 -2.89 -6.64 10.40
CA TYR A 46 -2.70 -6.48 8.95
C TYR A 46 -3.75 -5.59 8.31
N PHE A 47 -4.99 -5.74 8.76
CA PHE A 47 -6.10 -4.89 8.35
C PHE A 47 -5.84 -3.41 8.63
N ARG A 48 -5.32 -3.08 9.84
CA ARG A 48 -4.90 -1.71 10.21
C ARG A 48 -3.76 -1.20 9.33
N THR A 49 -2.84 -2.07 8.94
CA THR A 49 -1.64 -1.69 8.16
C THR A 49 -1.98 -1.35 6.70
N MET A 50 -2.93 -2.05 6.07
CA MET A 50 -3.23 -1.88 4.64
C MET A 50 -4.10 -0.66 4.30
N LEU A 51 -4.83 -0.14 5.30
CA LEU A 51 -5.81 0.94 5.16
C LEU A 51 -5.34 2.25 5.81
N ARG A 52 -4.04 2.32 6.12
CA ARG A 52 -3.38 3.52 6.63
C ARG A 52 -3.40 4.65 5.61
N PRO A 53 -3.30 5.92 6.03
CA PRO A 53 -3.09 7.03 5.12
C PRO A 53 -1.89 6.78 4.19
N GLU A 54 -1.91 7.39 3.00
CA GLU A 54 -0.79 7.36 2.07
C GLU A 54 0.37 8.20 2.58
N LYS A 55 0.05 9.33 3.23
CA LYS A 55 1.00 10.26 3.83
C LYS A 55 0.30 11.14 4.87
N ALA A 56 1.08 11.84 5.68
CA ALA A 56 0.60 12.87 6.58
C ALA A 56 1.24 14.22 6.27
N ALA A 57 0.45 15.28 6.16
CA ALA A 57 0.95 16.64 6.21
C ALA A 57 1.00 17.11 7.67
N ILE A 58 2.15 17.63 8.10
CA ILE A 58 2.35 18.18 9.43
C ILE A 58 2.44 19.69 9.27
N ASN A 59 1.45 20.40 9.81
CA ASN A 59 1.42 21.87 9.80
C ASN A 59 1.95 22.36 11.13
N PHE A 60 3.01 23.17 11.12
CA PHE A 60 3.58 23.73 12.34
C PHE A 60 2.89 25.04 12.70
N SER A 61 2.69 25.90 11.70
CA SER A 61 1.95 27.17 11.78
C SER A 61 2.02 27.89 10.43
N GLY A 62 0.93 28.49 9.97
CA GLY A 62 0.92 29.36 8.78
C GLY A 62 1.48 28.68 7.52
N TYR A 63 2.66 29.12 7.04
CA TYR A 63 3.32 28.65 5.80
C TYR A 63 4.41 27.58 6.04
N ASP A 64 4.46 26.99 7.22
CA ASP A 64 5.53 26.08 7.65
C ASP A 64 4.99 24.66 7.80
N HIS A 65 5.25 23.84 6.77
CA HIS A 65 4.69 22.51 6.63
C HIS A 65 5.75 21.49 6.22
N THR A 66 5.51 20.22 6.55
CA THR A 66 6.23 19.07 6.00
C THR A 66 5.25 17.96 5.62
N VAL A 67 5.68 17.06 4.74
CA VAL A 67 4.91 15.84 4.39
C VAL A 67 5.74 14.62 4.73
N LEU A 68 5.13 13.70 5.49
CA LEU A 68 5.69 12.43 5.90
C LEU A 68 5.00 11.31 5.14
N TYR A 69 5.77 10.57 4.33
CA TYR A 69 5.27 9.34 3.69
C TYR A 69 5.31 8.15 4.66
N ASP A 70 6.25 8.16 5.61
CA ASP A 70 6.16 7.30 6.78
C ASP A 70 5.34 7.97 7.88
N CYS A 71 4.06 7.63 7.94
CA CYS A 71 3.15 8.15 8.95
C CYS A 71 2.46 7.03 9.74
N LYS A 72 2.99 5.81 9.69
CA LYS A 72 2.36 4.63 10.32
C LYS A 72 2.22 4.82 11.83
N ASP A 73 3.33 5.07 12.50
CA ASP A 73 3.38 5.13 13.96
C ASP A 73 2.60 6.32 14.52
N ILE A 74 2.65 7.46 13.81
CA ILE A 74 1.85 8.65 14.10
C ILE A 74 0.36 8.33 13.96
N TYR A 75 -0.04 7.71 12.84
CA TYR A 75 -1.44 7.37 12.61
C TYR A 75 -1.96 6.37 13.66
N ASP A 76 -1.19 5.33 13.96
CA ASP A 76 -1.55 4.31 14.95
C ASP A 76 -1.74 4.90 16.35
N SER A 77 -0.96 5.94 16.69
CA SER A 77 -1.03 6.62 17.99
C SER A 77 -2.31 7.45 18.18
N TYR A 78 -2.88 8.00 17.11
CA TYR A 78 -4.09 8.83 17.18
C TYR A 78 -5.35 8.16 16.63
N ARG A 79 -5.23 6.96 16.05
CA ARG A 79 -6.34 6.26 15.38
C ARG A 79 -7.52 6.05 16.32
N GLU A 80 -7.30 5.58 17.54
CA GLU A 80 -8.38 5.28 18.50
C GLU A 80 -9.18 6.54 18.84
N LEU A 81 -8.49 7.65 19.13
CA LEU A 81 -9.12 8.96 19.35
C LEU A 81 -9.94 9.41 18.13
N ILE A 82 -9.38 9.29 16.92
CA ILE A 82 -10.08 9.65 15.68
C ILE A 82 -11.36 8.82 15.54
N VAL A 83 -11.26 7.51 15.78
CA VAL A 83 -12.40 6.59 15.68
C VAL A 83 -13.47 6.92 16.72
N GLU A 84 -13.08 7.10 17.98
CA GLU A 84 -14.02 7.44 19.06
C GLU A 84 -14.69 8.79 18.85
N THR A 85 -13.94 9.76 18.32
CA THR A 85 -14.44 11.10 18.04
C THR A 85 -15.44 11.04 16.88
N LEU A 86 -15.07 10.37 15.79
CA LEU A 86 -15.91 10.28 14.60
C LEU A 86 -17.10 9.33 14.75
N GLY A 87 -17.00 8.31 15.60
CA GLY A 87 -17.97 7.20 15.69
C GLY A 87 -19.18 7.44 16.57
N ARG A 88 -19.29 8.61 17.19
CA ARG A 88 -20.40 8.94 18.11
C ARG A 88 -21.74 8.93 17.36
N GLU A 89 -22.69 8.15 17.89
CA GLU A 89 -23.98 7.77 17.27
C GLU A 89 -24.84 8.90 16.67
N ASP A 90 -24.73 10.14 17.15
CA ASP A 90 -25.56 11.26 16.65
C ASP A 90 -24.75 12.20 15.74
N THR A 91 -24.79 12.01 14.42
CA THR A 91 -24.09 12.88 13.44
C THR A 91 -24.39 14.40 13.56
N LYS A 92 -25.36 14.83 14.36
CA LYS A 92 -25.64 16.24 14.64
C LYS A 92 -24.48 17.03 15.27
N TRP A 93 -23.46 16.38 15.79
CA TRP A 93 -22.28 17.07 16.34
C TRP A 93 -21.25 17.46 15.25
N LEU A 94 -21.34 16.92 14.03
CA LEU A 94 -20.49 17.31 12.90
C LEU A 94 -20.96 18.65 12.32
N ILE A 95 -20.10 19.65 12.36
CA ILE A 95 -20.37 20.98 11.82
C ILE A 95 -19.83 21.03 10.39
N SER A 96 -20.73 21.27 9.42
CA SER A 96 -20.34 21.45 8.02
C SER A 96 -19.65 22.79 7.81
N ILE A 97 -18.53 22.77 7.08
CA ILE A 97 -17.73 23.94 6.75
C ILE A 97 -17.42 23.99 5.26
N SER A 98 -17.08 25.17 4.77
CA SER A 98 -16.61 25.39 3.40
C SER A 98 -15.19 24.86 3.19
N ALA A 99 -14.80 24.68 1.93
CA ALA A 99 -13.42 24.32 1.57
C ALA A 99 -12.41 25.38 2.06
N GLU A 100 -12.77 26.67 1.98
CA GLU A 100 -11.94 27.77 2.47
C GLU A 100 -11.73 27.70 3.99
N GLU A 101 -12.80 27.43 4.75
CA GLU A 101 -12.73 27.26 6.20
C GLU A 101 -11.87 26.04 6.56
N TYR A 102 -12.05 24.91 5.86
CA TYR A 102 -11.23 23.71 6.09
C TYR A 102 -9.75 23.97 5.81
N LEU A 103 -9.40 24.66 4.72
CA LEU A 103 -8.02 25.05 4.43
C LEU A 103 -7.45 26.01 5.47
N SER A 104 -8.29 26.86 6.07
CA SER A 104 -7.84 27.79 7.11
C SER A 104 -7.38 27.06 8.39
N LEU A 105 -7.87 25.85 8.64
CA LEU A 105 -7.41 24.99 9.74
C LEU A 105 -5.91 24.65 9.64
N MET A 106 -5.37 24.56 8.42
CA MET A 106 -3.96 24.25 8.18
C MET A 106 -3.00 25.34 8.65
N ASN A 107 -3.52 26.51 9.06
CA ASN A 107 -2.69 27.55 9.67
C ASN A 107 -2.35 27.26 11.15
N GLU A 108 -3.02 26.30 11.76
CA GLU A 108 -2.82 25.86 13.15
C GLU A 108 -1.91 24.62 13.21
N SER A 109 -1.28 24.41 14.38
CA SER A 109 -0.47 23.22 14.67
C SER A 109 -1.35 21.97 14.53
N SER A 110 -1.07 21.13 13.55
CA SER A 110 -1.96 20.03 13.18
C SER A 110 -1.30 18.93 12.35
N ILE A 111 -1.97 17.79 12.28
CA ILE A 111 -1.64 16.64 11.45
C ILE A 111 -2.82 16.37 10.51
N VAL A 112 -2.55 16.25 9.22
CA VAL A 112 -3.53 15.89 8.19
C VAL A 112 -3.14 14.54 7.60
N PHE A 113 -3.91 13.50 7.92
CA PHE A 113 -3.77 12.20 7.30
C PHE A 113 -4.47 12.21 5.94
N GLN A 114 -3.72 11.98 4.87
CA GLN A 114 -4.21 11.98 3.50
C GLN A 114 -4.33 10.54 2.99
N PHE A 115 -5.52 10.15 2.58
CA PHE A 115 -5.84 8.81 2.09
C PHE A 115 -5.74 8.77 0.56
N ASN A 116 -5.68 7.55 0.01
CA ASN A 116 -5.76 7.37 -1.44
C ASN A 116 -7.23 7.49 -1.86
N ASP A 117 -7.51 8.29 -2.87
CA ASP A 117 -8.85 8.57 -3.37
C ASP A 117 -9.59 7.28 -3.77
N ASN A 118 -8.90 6.21 -4.17
CA ASN A 118 -9.53 5.03 -4.77
C ASN A 118 -10.33 4.12 -3.81
N ILE A 119 -10.46 4.44 -2.51
CA ILE A 119 -11.28 3.65 -1.58
C ILE A 119 -12.63 4.35 -1.39
N GLU A 120 -13.72 3.72 -1.84
CA GLU A 120 -15.09 4.23 -1.62
C GLU A 120 -15.30 4.57 -0.14
N GLY A 121 -15.79 5.75 0.19
CA GLY A 121 -15.87 6.19 1.59
C GLY A 121 -16.97 5.50 2.39
N SER A 122 -17.84 4.68 1.80
CA SER A 122 -18.70 3.73 2.56
C SER A 122 -17.93 2.58 3.19
N ILE A 123 -16.74 2.31 2.66
CA ILE A 123 -15.83 1.29 3.16
C ILE A 123 -15.21 1.81 4.46
N PHE A 124 -14.79 3.07 4.49
CA PHE A 124 -14.09 3.67 5.62
C PHE A 124 -14.81 3.55 6.99
N PRO A 125 -16.11 3.88 7.15
CA PRO A 125 -16.80 3.74 8.42
C PRO A 125 -16.81 2.31 8.93
N ASN A 126 -17.15 1.35 8.06
CA ASN A 126 -17.14 -0.07 8.40
C ASN A 126 -15.74 -0.57 8.78
N LEU A 127 -14.68 -0.09 8.11
CA LEU A 127 -13.30 -0.47 8.42
C LEU A 127 -12.75 0.21 9.69
N MET A 128 -13.27 1.38 10.04
CA MET A 128 -12.86 2.11 11.23
C MET A 128 -13.67 1.74 12.48
N GLY A 129 -14.68 0.87 12.36
CA GLY A 129 -15.62 0.56 13.44
C GLY A 129 -16.63 1.69 13.71
N LEU A 130 -16.81 2.59 12.73
CA LEU A 130 -17.73 3.72 12.74
C LEU A 130 -19.08 3.28 12.15
N GLU A 131 -19.73 2.29 12.76
CA GLU A 131 -20.99 1.70 12.25
C GLU A 131 -22.13 2.74 12.12
N ASN A 132 -21.97 3.90 12.76
CA ASN A 132 -22.99 4.95 12.86
C ASN A 132 -22.82 6.12 11.87
N ILE A 133 -21.70 6.21 11.14
CA ILE A 133 -21.51 7.26 10.13
C ILE A 133 -22.02 6.74 8.79
N ASN A 134 -23.20 7.22 8.38
CA ASN A 134 -23.73 6.93 7.05
C ASN A 134 -23.07 7.85 6.00
N ILE A 135 -21.85 7.51 5.58
CA ILE A 135 -21.24 8.11 4.39
C ILE A 135 -21.95 7.52 3.18
N LYS A 136 -22.52 8.38 2.32
CA LYS A 136 -23.15 7.92 1.07
C LYS A 136 -22.16 7.07 0.27
N GLU A 137 -22.65 5.98 -0.31
CA GLU A 137 -21.83 4.97 -1.01
C GLU A 137 -20.91 5.53 -2.10
N ASP A 138 -21.20 6.72 -2.62
CA ASP A 138 -20.51 7.36 -3.75
C ASP A 138 -19.37 8.33 -3.39
N LYS A 139 -19.13 8.62 -2.10
CA LYS A 139 -18.12 9.62 -1.71
C LYS A 139 -16.92 8.97 -1.05
N GLN A 140 -15.71 9.40 -1.42
CA GLN A 140 -14.43 8.87 -0.92
C GLN A 140 -13.92 9.69 0.26
N LEU A 141 -13.33 9.03 1.26
CA LEU A 141 -12.57 9.75 2.29
C LEU A 141 -11.25 10.23 1.68
N LYS A 142 -11.02 11.54 1.73
CA LYS A 142 -9.78 12.13 1.25
C LYS A 142 -8.82 12.40 2.40
N GLU A 143 -9.31 13.01 3.49
CA GLU A 143 -8.44 13.51 4.56
C GLU A 143 -9.10 13.44 5.94
N ILE A 144 -8.25 13.27 6.96
CA ILE A 144 -8.60 13.47 8.37
C ILE A 144 -7.61 14.47 8.95
N TYR A 145 -8.11 15.58 9.44
CA TYR A 145 -7.38 16.61 10.15
C TYR A 145 -7.49 16.39 11.65
N LEU A 146 -6.36 16.54 12.35
CA LEU A 146 -6.25 16.45 13.80
C LEU A 146 -5.42 17.63 14.31
N SER A 147 -5.99 18.36 15.27
CA SER A 147 -5.31 19.40 16.02
C SER A 147 -5.62 19.23 17.50
N ASN A 148 -5.05 20.08 18.35
CA ASN A 148 -5.28 19.96 19.79
C ASN A 148 -6.76 20.18 20.18
N ASP A 149 -7.53 20.95 19.42
CA ASP A 149 -8.92 21.29 19.76
C ASP A 149 -9.96 20.83 18.74
N LYS A 150 -9.55 20.31 17.58
CA LYS A 150 -10.47 19.90 16.52
C LYS A 150 -10.05 18.61 15.81
N VAL A 151 -11.05 17.81 15.45
CA VAL A 151 -10.96 16.76 14.42
C VAL A 151 -11.83 17.19 13.25
N ALA A 152 -11.28 17.15 12.04
CA ALA A 152 -12.05 17.42 10.82
C ALA A 152 -11.87 16.31 9.78
N ILE A 153 -12.82 16.17 8.88
CA ILE A 153 -12.88 15.11 7.87
C ILE A 153 -13.30 15.70 6.52
N SER A 154 -12.62 15.26 5.47
CA SER A 154 -12.92 15.61 4.08
C SER A 154 -13.43 14.37 3.34
N ILE A 155 -14.69 14.41 2.88
CA ILE A 155 -15.35 13.30 2.20
C ILE A 155 -15.90 13.81 0.85
N GLY A 156 -15.29 13.39 -0.26
CA GLY A 156 -15.59 13.91 -1.58
C GLY A 156 -15.31 15.41 -1.66
N GLU A 157 -16.37 16.22 -1.76
CA GLU A 157 -16.30 17.70 -1.78
C GLU A 157 -16.91 18.32 -0.52
N GLU A 158 -17.21 17.51 0.49
CA GLU A 158 -17.81 17.96 1.76
C GLU A 158 -16.79 17.90 2.89
N PHE A 159 -16.87 18.91 3.76
CA PHE A 159 -15.96 19.08 4.89
C PHE A 159 -16.77 19.23 6.17
N TYR A 160 -16.32 18.53 7.22
CA TYR A 160 -16.96 18.56 8.52
C TYR A 160 -15.91 18.62 9.63
N TYR A 161 -16.24 19.24 10.76
CA TYR A 161 -15.38 19.21 11.95
C TYR A 161 -16.17 19.02 13.24
N VAL A 162 -15.42 18.73 14.31
CA VAL A 162 -15.87 18.73 15.70
C VAL A 162 -14.79 19.26 16.62
N ASP A 163 -15.23 19.97 17.65
CA ASP A 163 -14.39 20.40 18.75
C ASP A 163 -14.12 19.25 19.74
N ILE A 164 -12.88 19.11 20.17
CA ILE A 164 -12.43 18.10 21.14
C ILE A 164 -11.66 18.75 22.30
N ASP A 165 -11.68 18.09 23.45
CA ASP A 165 -11.05 18.58 24.67
C ASP A 165 -9.56 18.18 24.75
N GLY A 166 -8.72 18.72 23.86
CA GLY A 166 -7.28 18.46 23.90
C GLY A 166 -6.87 17.12 23.28
N VAL A 167 -5.63 17.05 22.78
CA VAL A 167 -5.00 15.79 22.35
C VAL A 167 -3.69 15.62 23.10
N GLU A 168 -3.63 14.61 23.97
CA GLU A 168 -2.42 14.32 24.72
C GLU A 168 -1.25 14.00 23.76
N GLY A 169 -0.10 14.61 24.01
CA GLY A 169 1.14 14.35 23.26
C GLY A 169 1.22 14.95 21.84
N LEU A 170 0.13 15.47 21.26
CA LEU A 170 0.12 15.97 19.88
C LEU A 170 1.10 17.13 19.66
N GLU A 171 1.04 18.15 20.51
CA GLU A 171 1.95 19.31 20.40
C GLU A 171 3.42 18.91 20.58
N SER A 172 3.72 17.95 21.46
CA SER A 172 5.08 17.45 21.62
C SER A 172 5.56 16.64 20.41
N GLU A 173 4.68 15.86 19.78
CA GLU A 173 4.98 15.10 18.57
C GLU A 173 5.28 16.03 17.41
N ILE A 174 4.41 17.02 17.16
CA ILE A 174 4.59 18.05 16.13
C ILE A 174 5.88 18.84 16.37
N ALA A 175 6.15 19.25 17.61
CA ALA A 175 7.39 19.94 17.97
C ALA A 175 8.64 19.06 17.75
N SER A 176 8.56 17.77 18.05
CA SER A 176 9.65 16.80 17.80
C SER A 176 9.97 16.72 16.32
N ILE A 177 8.94 16.59 15.46
CA ILE A 177 9.10 16.57 14.01
C ILE A 177 9.70 17.89 13.51
N LYS A 178 9.25 19.04 14.02
CA LYS A 178 9.81 20.36 13.66
C LYS A 178 11.29 20.50 13.99
N ASN A 179 11.70 19.93 15.13
CA ASN A 179 13.08 19.97 15.60
C ASN A 179 13.97 18.91 14.92
N SER A 180 13.35 17.91 14.27
CA SER A 180 14.05 17.04 13.33
C SER A 180 14.36 17.82 12.04
N ASN A 181 15.43 17.47 11.33
CA ASN A 181 15.78 18.12 10.07
C ASN A 181 14.77 17.77 8.96
N TYR A 182 13.61 18.42 8.95
CA TYR A 182 12.50 18.14 8.05
C TYR A 182 12.67 18.77 6.66
N TYR A 183 11.93 18.23 5.69
CA TYR A 183 11.86 18.77 4.33
C TYR A 183 10.65 19.70 4.20
N PRO A 184 10.83 21.00 3.89
CA PRO A 184 9.70 21.92 3.83
C PRO A 184 8.83 21.67 2.60
N TYR A 185 7.52 21.80 2.77
CA TYR A 185 6.49 21.75 1.74
C TYR A 185 5.68 23.04 1.73
N LEU A 186 5.14 23.38 0.56
CA LEU A 186 4.17 24.45 0.38
C LEU A 186 2.90 23.89 -0.23
N ASN A 187 1.75 24.36 0.23
CA ASN A 187 0.46 23.95 -0.33
C ASN A 187 0.11 24.76 -1.59
N PHE A 188 -0.94 24.34 -2.31
CA PHE A 188 -1.38 24.98 -3.55
C PHE A 188 -1.87 26.42 -3.38
N LYS A 189 -2.42 26.76 -2.21
CA LYS A 189 -2.83 28.14 -1.91
C LYS A 189 -1.62 29.06 -1.90
N GLU A 190 -0.53 28.60 -1.29
CA GLU A 190 0.71 29.34 -1.14
C GLU A 190 1.49 29.46 -2.45
N LEU A 191 1.51 28.39 -3.26
CA LEU A 191 2.25 28.34 -4.52
C LEU A 191 1.52 29.00 -5.69
N TYR A 192 0.20 28.81 -5.78
CA TYR A 192 -0.56 29.09 -7.00
C TYR A 192 -1.82 29.92 -6.77
N ASP A 193 -2.13 30.25 -5.51
CA ASP A 193 -3.39 30.86 -5.11
C ASP A 193 -4.59 30.03 -5.59
N ILE A 194 -4.54 28.72 -5.30
CA ILE A 194 -5.59 27.74 -5.58
C ILE A 194 -6.01 27.11 -4.25
N ASN A 195 -7.30 27.12 -3.94
CA ASN A 195 -7.86 26.60 -2.69
C ASN A 195 -7.88 25.05 -2.72
N LYS A 196 -6.72 24.41 -2.60
CA LYS A 196 -6.57 22.95 -2.50
C LYS A 196 -5.54 22.56 -1.46
N ASN A 197 -5.81 21.48 -0.73
CA ASN A 197 -4.92 20.95 0.31
C ASN A 197 -3.84 20.02 -0.27
N ILE A 198 -3.16 20.48 -1.32
CA ILE A 198 -2.15 19.69 -2.03
C ILE A 198 -0.78 20.30 -1.76
N TYR A 199 0.14 19.49 -1.26
CA TYR A 199 1.47 19.91 -0.85
C TYR A 199 2.55 19.52 -1.87
N CYS A 200 3.40 20.47 -2.24
CA CYS A 200 4.58 20.26 -3.07
C CYS A 200 5.87 20.54 -2.29
N PRO A 201 6.97 19.80 -2.54
CA PRO A 201 8.26 20.11 -1.95
C PRO A 201 8.66 21.56 -2.25
N ALA A 202 9.02 22.34 -1.23
CA ALA A 202 9.49 23.71 -1.40
C ALA A 202 10.90 23.76 -2.02
N ARG A 203 11.65 22.65 -1.88
CA ARG A 203 12.95 22.44 -2.50
C ARG A 203 12.81 21.42 -3.63
N ASN A 204 13.55 21.62 -4.70
CA ASN A 204 13.60 20.73 -5.86
C ASN A 204 14.41 19.46 -5.57
N GLN A 205 14.20 18.84 -4.40
CA GLN A 205 14.94 17.69 -3.90
C GLN A 205 14.04 16.76 -3.09
N ILE A 206 14.29 15.46 -3.18
CA ILE A 206 13.68 14.41 -2.33
C ILE A 206 14.76 13.42 -1.89
N SER A 207 14.56 12.74 -0.76
CA SER A 207 15.30 11.51 -0.44
C SER A 207 14.52 10.33 -1.01
N ALA A 208 15.17 9.50 -1.82
CA ALA A 208 14.60 8.24 -2.32
C ALA A 208 15.71 7.20 -2.45
N GLU A 209 15.46 6.00 -1.97
CA GLU A 209 16.40 4.89 -2.07
C GLU A 209 16.36 4.23 -3.44
N GLN A 210 17.50 3.64 -3.82
CA GLN A 210 17.59 2.81 -5.01
C GLN A 210 17.32 1.34 -4.64
N VAL A 211 16.12 0.87 -4.95
CA VAL A 211 15.71 -0.51 -4.69
C VAL A 211 15.62 -1.30 -5.99
N PHE A 212 16.18 -2.51 -5.99
CA PHE A 212 16.24 -3.40 -7.14
C PHE A 212 15.50 -4.70 -6.89
N TYR A 213 14.74 -5.16 -7.87
CA TYR A 213 14.04 -6.43 -7.82
C TYR A 213 14.17 -7.20 -9.13
N THR A 214 13.85 -8.49 -9.04
CA THR A 214 13.64 -9.37 -10.19
C THR A 214 12.22 -9.97 -10.15
N SER A 215 11.64 -10.22 -11.32
CA SER A 215 10.38 -10.95 -11.48
C SER A 215 10.57 -12.32 -12.16
N ASP A 216 11.81 -12.79 -12.18
CA ASP A 216 12.23 -14.03 -12.83
C ASP A 216 11.69 -15.26 -12.09
N ILE A 217 10.55 -15.74 -12.56
CA ILE A 217 9.84 -16.90 -12.02
C ILE A 217 10.44 -18.21 -12.52
N ASP A 218 11.16 -18.19 -13.64
CA ASP A 218 11.78 -19.38 -14.23
C ASP A 218 12.99 -19.80 -13.39
N ASN A 219 13.73 -18.83 -12.85
CA ASN A 219 14.82 -19.05 -11.89
C ASN A 219 14.37 -19.07 -10.41
N MET A 220 13.06 -19.19 -10.15
CA MET A 220 12.55 -19.41 -8.79
C MET A 220 13.07 -20.74 -8.24
N ASP A 221 13.54 -20.72 -6.99
CA ASP A 221 13.98 -21.92 -6.27
C ASP A 221 12.86 -22.99 -6.23
N ASP A 222 13.22 -24.23 -6.58
CA ASP A 222 12.25 -25.32 -6.73
C ASP A 222 11.59 -25.69 -5.39
N VAL A 223 12.33 -25.63 -4.28
CA VAL A 223 11.77 -25.91 -2.95
C VAL A 223 10.75 -24.84 -2.58
N TYR A 224 11.07 -23.57 -2.84
CA TYR A 224 10.12 -22.48 -2.65
C TYR A 224 8.88 -22.61 -3.53
N ARG A 225 9.04 -23.01 -4.80
CA ARG A 225 7.92 -23.27 -5.72
C ARG A 225 7.02 -24.39 -5.21
N GLN A 226 7.59 -25.51 -4.78
CA GLN A 226 6.83 -26.63 -4.21
C GLN A 226 6.05 -26.19 -2.97
N ASN A 227 6.71 -25.49 -2.04
CA ASN A 227 6.05 -24.95 -0.84
C ASN A 227 4.91 -23.97 -1.17
N LEU A 228 5.02 -23.18 -2.26
CA LEU A 228 3.91 -22.35 -2.73
C LEU A 228 2.75 -23.22 -3.23
N VAL A 229 3.03 -24.21 -4.08
CA VAL A 229 2.01 -25.13 -4.62
C VAL A 229 1.25 -25.82 -3.49
N GLU A 230 1.96 -26.37 -2.52
CA GLU A 230 1.36 -27.08 -1.40
C GLU A 230 0.47 -26.18 -0.56
N ARG A 231 0.89 -24.93 -0.31
CA ARG A 231 0.08 -23.94 0.40
C ARG A 231 -1.20 -23.58 -0.37
N PHE A 232 -1.07 -23.24 -1.66
CA PHE A 232 -2.21 -22.87 -2.51
C PHE A 232 -3.23 -23.99 -2.67
N LEU A 233 -2.76 -25.23 -2.85
CA LEU A 233 -3.63 -26.38 -3.08
C LEU A 233 -4.02 -27.09 -1.78
N SER A 234 -3.38 -26.74 -0.65
CA SER A 234 -3.53 -27.41 0.65
C SER A 234 -3.33 -28.92 0.54
N MET A 235 -2.33 -29.33 -0.23
CA MET A 235 -2.05 -30.72 -0.58
C MET A 235 -0.56 -30.92 -0.76
N ASP A 236 -0.05 -32.06 -0.29
CA ASP A 236 1.33 -32.45 -0.49
C ASP A 236 1.63 -32.63 -1.99
N ILE A 237 2.81 -32.16 -2.42
CA ILE A 237 3.20 -32.10 -3.83
C ILE A 237 3.13 -33.46 -4.52
N ASP A 238 3.29 -34.58 -3.80
CA ASP A 238 3.25 -35.93 -4.34
C ASP A 238 1.85 -36.32 -4.88
N TYR A 239 0.79 -35.60 -4.46
CA TYR A 239 -0.59 -35.84 -4.89
C TYR A 239 -1.10 -34.82 -5.91
N VAL A 240 -0.25 -33.87 -6.31
CA VAL A 240 -0.61 -32.77 -7.21
C VAL A 240 -0.26 -33.13 -8.65
N ASN A 241 -1.19 -32.90 -9.58
CA ASN A 241 -0.92 -33.10 -11.00
C ASN A 241 -0.16 -31.90 -11.55
N GLN A 242 0.95 -32.13 -12.26
CA GLN A 242 1.71 -31.08 -12.95
C GLN A 242 1.53 -31.18 -14.46
N ILE A 243 1.29 -30.03 -15.10
CA ILE A 243 1.21 -29.86 -16.55
C ILE A 243 2.15 -28.71 -16.92
N THR A 244 3.21 -29.00 -17.68
CA THR A 244 4.15 -27.98 -18.16
C THR A 244 3.98 -27.78 -19.67
N GLN A 245 3.80 -26.53 -20.08
CA GLN A 245 3.81 -26.05 -21.47
C GLN A 245 5.00 -25.10 -21.68
N SER A 246 5.18 -24.58 -22.90
CA SER A 246 6.34 -23.73 -23.25
C SER A 246 6.46 -22.47 -22.39
N ASP A 247 5.34 -21.90 -21.95
CA ASP A 247 5.31 -20.59 -21.26
C ASP A 247 4.61 -20.65 -19.89
N GLU A 248 4.17 -21.82 -19.45
CA GLU A 248 3.44 -21.97 -18.20
C GLU A 248 3.63 -23.36 -17.57
N THR A 249 3.59 -23.42 -16.24
CA THR A 249 3.45 -24.66 -15.48
C THR A 249 2.23 -24.56 -14.58
N ILE A 250 1.31 -25.51 -14.74
CA ILE A 250 0.06 -25.63 -13.98
C ILE A 250 0.18 -26.80 -13.03
N TYR A 251 -0.16 -26.57 -11.76
CA TYR A 251 -0.32 -27.57 -10.73
C TYR A 251 -1.80 -27.64 -10.35
N ALA A 252 -2.39 -28.83 -10.35
CA ALA A 252 -3.83 -29.00 -10.14
C ALA A 252 -4.15 -30.13 -9.17
N PHE A 253 -5.10 -29.87 -8.27
CA PHE A 253 -5.67 -30.85 -7.37
C PHE A 253 -7.18 -30.63 -7.24
N GLY A 254 -7.98 -31.64 -7.59
CA GLY A 254 -9.44 -31.52 -7.63
C GLY A 254 -9.90 -30.42 -8.59
N GLN A 255 -10.67 -29.46 -8.07
CA GLN A 255 -11.17 -28.30 -8.82
C GLN A 255 -10.33 -27.03 -8.63
N ARG A 256 -9.14 -27.16 -8.03
CA ARG A 256 -8.23 -26.06 -7.75
C ARG A 256 -6.97 -26.18 -8.60
N TYR A 257 -6.42 -25.05 -9.04
CA TYR A 257 -5.10 -25.03 -9.66
C TYR A 257 -4.32 -23.79 -9.27
N VAL A 258 -3.00 -23.90 -9.37
CA VAL A 258 -2.05 -22.79 -9.38
C VAL A 258 -1.21 -22.85 -10.63
N LYS A 259 -1.01 -21.70 -11.29
CA LYS A 259 -0.29 -21.56 -12.55
C LYS A 259 0.86 -20.58 -12.37
N PHE A 260 2.04 -20.97 -12.83
CA PHE A 260 3.23 -20.14 -12.92
C PHE A 260 3.49 -19.86 -14.40
N SER A 261 3.44 -18.59 -14.79
CA SER A 261 3.61 -18.16 -16.19
C SER A 261 4.97 -17.50 -16.35
N SER A 262 5.72 -17.80 -17.41
CA SER A 262 7.06 -17.27 -17.70
C SER A 262 7.13 -15.74 -17.73
N ASP A 263 5.97 -15.11 -17.91
CA ASP A 263 5.78 -13.67 -17.86
C ASP A 263 5.86 -13.09 -16.43
N GLY A 264 6.15 -13.89 -15.41
CA GLY A 264 6.30 -13.50 -14.02
C GLY A 264 4.99 -13.52 -13.21
N THR A 265 3.92 -14.12 -13.71
CA THR A 265 2.64 -14.19 -13.00
C THR A 265 2.37 -15.55 -12.34
N ILE A 266 1.87 -15.49 -11.10
CA ILE A 266 1.30 -16.61 -10.36
C ILE A 266 -0.23 -16.42 -10.33
N GLU A 267 -0.99 -17.41 -10.77
CA GLU A 267 -2.46 -17.38 -10.73
C GLU A 267 -2.98 -18.61 -9.99
N TYR A 268 -3.90 -18.41 -9.05
CA TYR A 268 -4.64 -19.46 -8.37
C TYR A 268 -6.12 -19.33 -8.70
N MET A 269 -6.80 -20.47 -8.87
CA MET A 269 -8.26 -20.50 -9.04
C MET A 269 -8.88 -21.68 -8.30
N ASN A 270 -10.00 -21.42 -7.64
CA ASN A 270 -10.87 -22.43 -7.04
C ASN A 270 -12.17 -22.54 -7.83
N ASN A 271 -12.42 -23.67 -8.48
CA ASN A 271 -13.64 -23.92 -9.26
C ASN A 271 -14.71 -24.72 -8.49
N GLU A 272 -14.53 -24.93 -7.20
CA GLU A 272 -15.58 -25.50 -6.36
C GLU A 272 -16.85 -24.64 -6.39
N GLU A 273 -18.00 -25.29 -6.25
CA GLU A 273 -19.28 -24.60 -6.13
C GLU A 273 -19.35 -23.87 -4.79
N PHE A 274 -19.82 -22.63 -4.82
CA PHE A 274 -20.01 -21.79 -3.64
C PHE A 274 -21.28 -20.95 -3.80
N SER A 275 -21.84 -20.52 -2.67
CA SER A 275 -22.92 -19.54 -2.62
C SER A 275 -22.56 -18.40 -1.67
N SER A 276 -22.72 -17.15 -2.12
CA SER A 276 -22.63 -15.98 -1.27
C SER A 276 -23.65 -14.93 -1.69
N GLN A 277 -24.67 -14.72 -0.86
CA GLN A 277 -25.77 -13.79 -1.17
C GLN A 277 -25.62 -12.43 -0.47
N THR A 278 -24.54 -12.22 0.29
CA THR A 278 -24.36 -11.01 1.10
C THR A 278 -23.04 -10.30 0.78
N LEU A 279 -23.15 -9.00 0.49
CA LEU A 279 -21.99 -8.12 0.42
C LEU A 279 -21.53 -7.78 1.84
N ASN A 280 -20.42 -8.37 2.27
CA ASN A 280 -19.72 -7.97 3.48
C ASN A 280 -18.26 -7.70 3.15
N LEU A 281 -17.91 -6.43 3.02
CA LEU A 281 -16.56 -6.04 2.65
C LEU A 281 -15.54 -6.33 3.75
N TYR A 282 -15.88 -6.06 5.02
CA TYR A 282 -14.99 -6.34 6.15
C TYR A 282 -14.57 -7.81 6.14
N THR A 283 -15.53 -8.73 6.07
CA THR A 283 -15.27 -10.17 6.00
C THR A 283 -14.47 -10.53 4.75
N SER A 284 -14.82 -9.99 3.59
CA SER A 284 -14.15 -10.30 2.33
C SER A 284 -12.70 -9.81 2.33
N LEU A 285 -12.44 -8.60 2.83
CA LEU A 285 -11.10 -8.06 2.97
C LEU A 285 -10.28 -8.84 4.00
N ASN A 286 -10.85 -9.16 5.16
CA ASN A 286 -10.16 -9.98 6.17
C ASN A 286 -9.75 -11.34 5.58
N ASN A 287 -10.66 -12.00 4.86
CA ASN A 287 -10.36 -13.29 4.23
C ASN A 287 -9.34 -13.18 3.09
N ALA A 288 -9.38 -12.11 2.29
CA ALA A 288 -8.36 -11.85 1.27
C ALA A 288 -6.97 -11.66 1.90
N ILE A 289 -6.88 -10.86 2.97
CA ILE A 289 -5.63 -10.62 3.69
C ILE A 289 -5.09 -11.92 4.30
N ASN A 290 -5.95 -12.68 5.00
CA ASN A 290 -5.57 -13.96 5.61
C ASN A 290 -5.09 -14.97 4.57
N PHE A 291 -5.75 -15.01 3.41
CA PHE A 291 -5.32 -15.83 2.29
C PHE A 291 -3.94 -15.39 1.80
N ILE A 292 -3.72 -14.10 1.51
CA ILE A 292 -2.43 -13.57 1.06
C ILE A 292 -1.32 -13.89 2.07
N THR A 293 -1.55 -13.64 3.36
CA THR A 293 -0.57 -13.92 4.42
C THR A 293 -0.24 -15.41 4.51
N SER A 294 -1.24 -16.29 4.37
CA SER A 294 -1.03 -17.74 4.37
C SER A 294 -0.21 -18.21 3.16
N MET A 295 -0.44 -17.61 1.99
CA MET A 295 0.21 -18.01 0.75
C MET A 295 1.60 -17.40 0.56
N LEU A 296 1.80 -16.14 0.98
CA LEU A 296 3.04 -15.39 0.75
C LEU A 296 3.91 -15.24 1.99
N GLY A 297 3.38 -15.54 3.17
CA GLY A 297 4.06 -15.45 4.47
C GLY A 297 3.87 -14.12 5.20
N SER A 298 3.61 -13.03 4.47
CA SER A 298 3.29 -11.72 5.04
C SER A 298 2.53 -10.88 4.03
N ALA A 299 1.74 -9.93 4.54
CA ALA A 299 1.06 -8.92 3.78
C ALA A 299 1.35 -7.49 4.30
N GLU A 300 2.34 -7.30 5.20
CA GLU A 300 2.62 -6.00 5.83
C GLU A 300 3.03 -4.90 4.82
N ASN A 301 3.67 -5.28 3.72
CA ASN A 301 4.13 -4.36 2.68
C ASN A 301 3.13 -4.20 1.54
N LEU A 302 1.86 -4.56 1.72
CA LEU A 302 0.80 -4.35 0.74
C LEU A 302 -0.12 -3.21 1.16
N ARG A 303 -0.67 -2.51 0.17
CA ARG A 303 -1.69 -1.47 0.32
C ARG A 303 -2.87 -1.81 -0.57
N VAL A 304 -4.08 -1.64 -0.06
CA VAL A 304 -5.29 -1.67 -0.90
C VAL A 304 -5.30 -0.42 -1.79
N VAL A 305 -5.38 -0.61 -3.10
CA VAL A 305 -5.37 0.49 -4.07
C VAL A 305 -6.66 0.64 -4.84
N ASP A 306 -7.53 -0.38 -4.84
CA ASP A 306 -8.85 -0.34 -5.47
C ASP A 306 -9.70 -1.54 -5.01
N ILE A 307 -11.03 -1.40 -5.03
CA ILE A 307 -12.01 -2.43 -4.68
C ILE A 307 -13.21 -2.34 -5.65
N GLU A 308 -13.47 -3.42 -6.39
CA GLU A 308 -14.63 -3.53 -7.28
C GLU A 308 -15.68 -4.49 -6.70
N LYS A 309 -16.96 -4.10 -6.73
CA LYS A 309 -18.07 -5.01 -6.42
C LYS A 309 -18.25 -6.03 -7.54
N LEU A 310 -18.40 -7.30 -7.21
CA LEU A 310 -18.68 -8.40 -8.14
C LEU A 310 -20.12 -8.90 -7.95
N ASP A 311 -20.83 -9.06 -9.06
CA ASP A 311 -22.15 -9.72 -9.12
C ASP A 311 -22.09 -10.78 -10.23
N GLN A 312 -21.98 -12.04 -9.84
CA GLN A 312 -21.94 -13.18 -10.76
C GLN A 312 -22.95 -14.24 -10.34
N LYS A 313 -23.96 -14.50 -11.19
CA LYS A 313 -24.87 -15.65 -11.05
C LYS A 313 -25.44 -15.82 -9.63
N GLU A 314 -25.98 -14.74 -9.06
CA GLU A 314 -26.52 -14.69 -7.69
C GLU A 314 -25.49 -14.74 -6.56
N ASN A 315 -24.19 -14.76 -6.90
CA ASN A 315 -23.10 -14.60 -5.95
C ASN A 315 -22.56 -13.17 -5.95
N MET A 316 -22.51 -12.58 -4.76
CA MET A 316 -22.00 -11.24 -4.52
C MET A 316 -20.64 -11.30 -3.82
N GLY A 317 -19.70 -10.50 -4.29
CA GLY A 317 -18.34 -10.49 -3.77
C GLY A 317 -17.58 -9.22 -4.12
N TYR A 318 -16.27 -9.27 -3.94
CA TYR A 318 -15.37 -8.17 -4.25
C TYR A 318 -14.15 -8.67 -5.01
N ARG A 319 -13.66 -7.84 -5.92
CA ARG A 319 -12.30 -7.92 -6.43
C ARG A 319 -11.48 -6.84 -5.72
N ILE A 320 -10.44 -7.25 -5.02
CA ILE A 320 -9.61 -6.36 -4.23
C ILE A 320 -8.22 -6.32 -4.85
N PHE A 321 -7.71 -5.11 -5.09
CA PHE A 321 -6.41 -4.88 -5.70
C PHE A 321 -5.42 -4.33 -4.69
N PHE A 322 -4.20 -4.89 -4.71
CA PHE A 322 -3.12 -4.46 -3.84
C PHE A 322 -1.86 -4.14 -4.64
N ASN A 323 -1.13 -3.15 -4.13
CA ASN A 323 0.22 -2.81 -4.58
C ASN A 323 1.20 -2.86 -3.42
N TYR A 324 2.47 -3.08 -3.75
CA TYR A 324 3.54 -3.07 -2.76
C TYR A 324 3.80 -1.65 -2.25
N ILE A 325 4.29 -1.58 -1.02
CA ILE A 325 4.87 -0.41 -0.40
C ILE A 325 6.36 -0.69 -0.23
N GLU A 326 7.20 0.19 -0.75
CA GLU A 326 8.64 0.15 -0.54
C GLU A 326 9.11 1.51 -0.03
N ASN A 327 9.82 1.53 1.10
CA ASN A 327 10.23 2.76 1.78
C ASN A 327 9.09 3.77 1.94
N ASN A 328 7.92 3.25 2.36
CA ASN A 328 6.68 4.00 2.56
C ASN A 328 6.07 4.65 1.31
N LEU A 329 6.60 4.36 0.11
CA LEU A 329 6.03 4.77 -1.16
C LEU A 329 5.33 3.60 -1.83
N THR A 330 4.13 3.85 -2.37
CA THR A 330 3.40 2.85 -3.16
C THR A 330 4.16 2.57 -4.46
N VAL A 331 4.31 1.29 -4.80
CA VAL A 331 4.96 0.84 -6.03
C VAL A 331 3.88 0.47 -7.05
N TYR A 332 3.98 1.03 -8.25
CA TYR A 332 3.06 0.77 -9.34
C TYR A 332 3.73 0.02 -10.49
N PRO A 333 3.11 -1.07 -10.97
CA PRO A 333 3.61 -1.82 -12.12
C PRO A 333 3.40 -1.03 -13.41
N ASN A 334 4.45 -0.92 -14.25
CA ASN A 334 4.37 -0.36 -15.59
C ASN A 334 4.45 -1.48 -16.63
N ARG A 335 3.36 -2.24 -16.80
CA ARG A 335 3.33 -3.34 -17.77
C ARG A 335 1.94 -3.61 -18.36
N GLY A 336 1.69 -3.08 -19.55
CA GLY A 336 0.56 -3.48 -20.40
C GLY A 336 -0.79 -3.41 -19.68
N ASP A 337 -1.50 -4.53 -19.63
CA ASP A 337 -2.79 -4.73 -18.97
C ASP A 337 -2.70 -4.97 -17.45
N LYS A 338 -1.50 -5.20 -16.92
CA LYS A 338 -1.27 -5.49 -15.49
C LYS A 338 -1.17 -4.19 -14.70
N LYS A 339 -2.33 -3.79 -14.15
CA LYS A 339 -2.50 -2.55 -13.41
C LYS A 339 -2.04 -2.63 -11.93
N ASN A 340 -2.10 -3.80 -11.29
CA ASN A 340 -1.79 -3.98 -9.87
C ASN A 340 -0.96 -5.25 -9.62
N TYR A 341 -0.23 -5.31 -8.50
CA TYR A 341 0.64 -6.46 -8.18
C TYR A 341 -0.12 -7.68 -7.69
N VAL A 342 -1.17 -7.49 -6.90
CA VAL A 342 -1.99 -8.57 -6.36
C VAL A 342 -3.46 -8.25 -6.63
N GLU A 343 -4.20 -9.25 -7.07
CA GLU A 343 -5.64 -9.19 -7.28
C GLU A 343 -6.27 -10.42 -6.62
N VAL A 344 -7.33 -10.22 -5.85
CA VAL A 344 -8.07 -11.30 -5.17
C VAL A 344 -9.56 -11.14 -5.45
N GLU A 345 -10.19 -12.18 -6.01
CA GLU A 345 -11.65 -12.27 -6.05
C GLU A 345 -12.14 -13.09 -4.86
N VAL A 346 -12.95 -12.45 -4.02
CA VAL A 346 -13.43 -13.02 -2.76
C VAL A 346 -14.93 -12.83 -2.63
N TYR A 347 -15.63 -13.90 -2.27
CA TYR A 347 -17.06 -13.95 -2.06
C TYR A 347 -17.31 -14.35 -0.61
N SER A 348 -17.31 -13.34 0.27
CA SER A 348 -17.35 -13.51 1.73
C SER A 348 -16.22 -14.39 2.24
N ASN A 349 -16.45 -15.68 2.44
CA ASN A 349 -15.48 -16.66 2.95
C ASN A 349 -14.86 -17.54 1.85
N HIS A 350 -15.20 -17.34 0.58
CA HIS A 350 -14.67 -18.11 -0.54
C HIS A 350 -13.71 -17.28 -1.38
N ILE A 351 -12.44 -17.68 -1.43
CA ILE A 351 -11.45 -17.13 -2.37
C ILE A 351 -11.62 -17.82 -3.71
N LYS A 352 -12.14 -17.10 -4.70
CA LYS A 352 -12.42 -17.62 -6.04
C LYS A 352 -11.15 -17.66 -6.88
N SER A 353 -10.39 -16.57 -6.86
CA SER A 353 -9.15 -16.45 -7.60
C SER A 353 -8.16 -15.53 -6.89
N PHE A 354 -6.89 -15.75 -7.18
CA PHE A 354 -5.80 -14.90 -6.76
C PHE A 354 -4.82 -14.77 -7.91
N LYS A 355 -4.32 -13.57 -8.14
CA LYS A 355 -3.30 -13.30 -9.15
C LYS A 355 -2.23 -12.41 -8.56
N GLN A 356 -0.97 -12.75 -8.84
CA GLN A 356 0.18 -11.98 -8.39
C GLN A 356 1.20 -11.80 -9.52
N ILE A 357 1.79 -10.62 -9.59
CA ILE A 357 3.06 -10.38 -10.28
C ILE A 357 4.18 -10.73 -9.31
N TYR A 358 4.87 -11.85 -9.56
CA TYR A 358 5.96 -12.33 -8.71
C TYR A 358 7.09 -11.32 -8.69
N ARG A 359 7.64 -11.08 -7.49
CA ARG A 359 8.73 -10.13 -7.30
C ARG A 359 9.60 -10.53 -6.12
N LYS A 360 10.92 -10.50 -6.33
CA LYS A 360 11.94 -10.79 -5.31
C LYS A 360 12.96 -9.68 -5.26
N SER A 361 13.25 -9.17 -4.06
CA SER A 361 14.32 -8.19 -3.85
C SER A 361 15.68 -8.83 -4.18
N VAL A 362 16.54 -8.08 -4.85
CA VAL A 362 17.91 -8.53 -5.14
C VAL A 362 18.72 -8.40 -3.84
N GLU A 363 19.32 -9.47 -3.34
CA GLU A 363 20.13 -9.44 -2.11
C GLU A 363 21.30 -8.44 -2.22
N ASN A 364 21.52 -7.64 -1.17
CA ASN A 364 22.56 -6.61 -1.05
C ASN A 364 22.55 -5.48 -2.11
N PRO A 365 21.42 -4.76 -2.35
CA PRO A 365 21.55 -3.42 -2.89
C PRO A 365 22.16 -2.58 -1.77
N LYS A 366 23.29 -1.91 -2.00
CA LYS A 366 23.68 -0.82 -1.10
C LYS A 366 22.59 0.25 -1.23
N THR A 367 21.55 0.18 -0.41
CA THR A 367 20.52 1.21 -0.31
C THR A 367 21.19 2.43 0.31
N THR A 368 21.77 3.25 -0.55
CA THR A 368 22.16 4.60 -0.17
C THR A 368 20.95 5.46 -0.42
N GLU A 369 20.35 6.02 0.64
CA GLU A 369 19.48 7.17 0.50
C GLU A 369 20.23 8.25 -0.29
N GLU A 370 19.69 8.61 -1.44
CA GLU A 370 20.27 9.64 -2.29
C GLU A 370 19.33 10.82 -2.36
N ILE A 371 19.85 12.02 -2.11
CA ILE A 371 19.12 13.26 -2.36
C ILE A 371 19.06 13.46 -3.87
N GLN A 372 17.89 13.23 -4.45
CA GLN A 372 17.65 13.36 -5.87
C GLN A 372 17.05 14.73 -6.19
N SER A 373 17.56 15.40 -7.22
CA SER A 373 16.92 16.62 -7.72
C SER A 373 15.65 16.28 -8.49
N ILE A 374 14.57 16.98 -8.17
CA ILE A 374 13.25 16.80 -8.79
C ILE A 374 12.82 18.05 -9.56
N MET A 375 11.92 17.85 -10.53
CA MET A 375 11.27 18.92 -11.28
C MET A 375 10.02 19.39 -10.53
N ASN A 376 9.80 20.71 -10.52
CA ASN A 376 8.61 21.30 -9.91
C ASN A 376 7.34 20.93 -10.68
N LEU A 377 6.22 20.83 -9.95
CA LEU A 377 4.93 20.42 -10.50
C LEU A 377 4.51 21.29 -11.70
N ASP A 378 4.60 22.61 -11.59
CA ASP A 378 4.27 23.55 -12.66
C ASP A 378 5.06 23.27 -13.95
N ARG A 379 6.35 22.92 -13.84
CA ARG A 379 7.18 22.52 -14.98
C ARG A 379 6.80 21.16 -15.55
N ILE A 380 6.48 20.18 -14.69
CA ILE A 380 5.98 18.86 -15.12
C ILE A 380 4.68 19.04 -15.91
N VAL A 381 3.72 19.81 -15.36
CA VAL A 381 2.44 20.10 -16.02
C VAL A 381 2.67 20.85 -17.33
N SER A 382 3.48 21.90 -17.34
CA SER A 382 3.77 22.70 -18.54
C SER A 382 4.39 21.86 -19.66
N ARG A 383 5.28 20.93 -19.33
CA ARG A 383 5.98 20.08 -20.29
C ARG A 383 5.07 19.02 -20.93
N ASN A 384 3.99 18.65 -20.25
CA ASN A 384 3.07 17.59 -20.68
C ASN A 384 1.64 18.12 -20.79
N ILE A 385 1.47 19.40 -21.10
CA ILE A 385 0.17 20.08 -21.07
C ILE A 385 -0.88 19.39 -21.96
N GLU A 386 -0.43 18.81 -23.08
CA GLU A 386 -1.23 18.03 -24.02
C GLU A 386 -1.85 16.76 -23.42
N ARG A 387 -1.31 16.27 -22.29
CA ARG A 387 -1.88 15.13 -21.54
C ARG A 387 -3.03 15.53 -20.64
N PHE A 388 -3.03 16.78 -20.20
CA PHE A 388 -4.08 17.35 -19.37
C PHE A 388 -5.19 17.97 -20.21
N ILE A 389 -4.85 18.53 -21.37
CA ILE A 389 -5.81 19.23 -22.23
C ILE A 389 -5.69 18.67 -23.66
N PRO A 390 -6.66 17.87 -24.14
CA PRO A 390 -6.61 17.31 -25.48
C PRO A 390 -6.82 18.34 -26.61
N THR A 391 -7.26 19.56 -26.28
CA THR A 391 -7.70 20.57 -27.25
C THR A 391 -7.00 21.91 -27.05
N SER A 392 -6.77 22.60 -28.18
CA SER A 392 -6.11 23.90 -28.32
C SER A 392 -6.93 25.09 -27.79
N ASP A 393 -7.71 24.90 -26.72
CA ASP A 393 -8.34 26.02 -26.02
C ASP A 393 -7.34 26.62 -25.03
N GLU A 394 -7.27 27.95 -25.00
CA GLU A 394 -6.43 28.74 -24.09
C GLU A 394 -6.83 28.51 -22.63
N ASN A 395 -6.36 27.40 -22.06
CA ASN A 395 -6.45 27.14 -20.62
C ASN A 395 -5.05 27.17 -20.03
N SER A 396 -4.80 28.20 -19.23
CA SER A 396 -3.52 28.43 -18.57
C SER A 396 -3.11 27.28 -17.65
N ILE A 397 -1.81 27.13 -17.40
CA ILE A 397 -1.25 26.18 -16.42
C ILE A 397 -1.99 26.27 -15.07
N LYS A 398 -2.40 27.47 -14.63
CA LYS A 398 -3.17 27.67 -13.40
C LYS A 398 -4.52 26.95 -13.43
N ASN A 399 -5.22 26.92 -14.57
CA ASN A 399 -6.47 26.17 -14.70
C ASN A 399 -6.22 24.65 -14.62
N THR A 400 -5.17 24.16 -15.28
CA THR A 400 -4.78 22.75 -15.19
C THR A 400 -4.44 22.34 -13.74
N LEU A 401 -3.62 23.15 -13.06
CA LEU A 401 -3.33 22.94 -11.63
C LEU A 401 -4.62 22.97 -10.79
N GLY A 402 -5.57 23.86 -11.12
CA GLY A 402 -6.86 23.97 -10.45
C GLY A 402 -7.75 22.73 -10.59
N LYS A 403 -7.47 21.84 -11.55
CA LYS A 403 -8.19 20.58 -11.77
C LYS A 403 -7.49 19.35 -11.20
N ILE A 404 -6.25 19.47 -10.74
CA ILE A 404 -5.55 18.35 -10.08
C ILE A 404 -6.25 18.02 -8.76
N GLU A 405 -6.68 16.78 -8.60
CA GLU A 405 -7.41 16.30 -7.42
C GLU A 405 -6.45 15.90 -6.31
N TYR A 406 -5.34 15.25 -6.67
CA TYR A 406 -4.37 14.72 -5.71
C TYR A 406 -3.00 14.56 -6.36
N ILE A 407 -1.92 14.65 -5.57
CA ILE A 407 -0.57 14.27 -6.02
C ILE A 407 0.13 13.43 -4.95
N SER A 408 1.02 12.53 -5.36
CA SER A 408 1.89 11.79 -4.44
C SER A 408 3.16 11.31 -5.11
N ILE A 409 4.24 11.18 -4.32
CA ILE A 409 5.46 10.53 -4.75
C ILE A 409 5.27 9.03 -4.63
N VAL A 410 5.62 8.31 -5.68
CA VAL A 410 5.43 6.87 -5.81
C VAL A 410 6.65 6.25 -6.50
N TYR A 411 6.77 4.94 -6.46
CA TYR A 411 7.70 4.22 -7.33
C TYR A 411 6.97 3.66 -8.56
N ILE A 412 7.62 3.76 -9.72
CA ILE A 412 7.24 3.02 -10.91
C ILE A 412 8.21 1.88 -11.11
N ASP A 413 7.65 0.72 -11.38
CA ASP A 413 8.40 -0.49 -11.66
C ASP A 413 8.20 -0.92 -13.12
N ASP A 414 9.28 -0.85 -13.89
CA ASP A 414 9.34 -1.38 -15.25
C ASP A 414 9.53 -2.90 -15.20
N ILE A 415 8.46 -3.65 -14.93
CA ILE A 415 8.49 -5.11 -14.70
C ILE A 415 9.07 -5.84 -15.91
N ASN A 416 10.38 -6.09 -15.86
CA ASN A 416 11.07 -6.93 -16.81
C ASN A 416 11.16 -8.36 -16.25
N PRO A 417 10.59 -9.37 -16.94
CA PRO A 417 10.69 -10.77 -16.52
C PRO A 417 12.13 -11.29 -16.56
N THR A 418 13.03 -10.62 -17.29
CA THR A 418 14.44 -10.98 -17.38
C THR A 418 15.32 -9.85 -16.85
N GLY A 419 15.90 -10.05 -15.66
CA GLY A 419 16.91 -9.15 -15.09
C GLY A 419 16.41 -8.24 -13.97
N ASN A 420 17.35 -7.48 -13.42
CA ASN A 420 17.09 -6.61 -12.28
C ASN A 420 16.51 -5.28 -12.75
N THR A 421 15.43 -4.87 -12.12
CA THR A 421 14.71 -3.62 -12.39
C THR A 421 14.83 -2.71 -11.19
N MET A 422 15.24 -1.46 -11.44
CA MET A 422 15.32 -0.43 -10.41
C MET A 422 13.96 0.26 -10.30
N LEU A 423 13.48 0.46 -9.07
CA LEU A 423 12.32 1.30 -8.85
C LEU A 423 12.63 2.75 -9.23
N LEU A 424 11.74 3.38 -10.00
CA LEU A 424 11.89 4.75 -10.48
C LEU A 424 10.98 5.69 -9.69
N PRO A 425 11.53 6.68 -8.95
CA PRO A 425 10.71 7.71 -8.31
C PRO A 425 9.89 8.50 -9.33
N ALA A 426 8.59 8.62 -9.08
CA ALA A 426 7.64 9.30 -9.95
C ALA A 426 6.62 10.11 -9.15
N LEU A 427 6.04 11.10 -9.82
CA LEU A 427 4.91 11.86 -9.35
C LEU A 427 3.64 11.25 -9.93
N ARG A 428 2.76 10.75 -9.07
CA ARG A 428 1.37 10.44 -9.40
C ARG A 428 0.57 11.74 -9.33
N ILE A 429 -0.25 12.00 -10.34
CA ILE A 429 -1.19 13.12 -10.40
C ILE A 429 -2.57 12.55 -10.75
N ASN A 430 -3.53 12.70 -9.85
CA ASN A 430 -4.94 12.41 -10.12
C ASN A 430 -5.57 13.65 -10.78
N TYR A 431 -6.15 13.46 -11.97
CA TYR A 431 -6.70 14.54 -12.78
C TYR A 431 -7.95 14.07 -13.53
N GLU A 432 -9.12 14.60 -13.19
CA GLU A 432 -10.40 14.28 -13.84
C GLU A 432 -10.64 12.76 -13.92
N ASN A 433 -10.47 12.04 -12.79
CA ASN A 433 -10.56 10.58 -12.67
C ASN A 433 -9.50 9.78 -13.47
N ARG A 434 -8.40 10.41 -13.88
CA ARG A 434 -7.26 9.75 -14.54
C ARG A 434 -6.05 9.78 -13.63
N GLU A 435 -5.31 8.70 -13.55
CA GLU A 435 -4.02 8.65 -12.84
C GLU A 435 -2.88 8.83 -13.84
N LEU A 436 -2.17 9.94 -13.76
CA LEU A 436 -1.04 10.27 -14.62
C LEU A 436 0.28 10.18 -13.85
N TYR A 437 1.28 9.54 -14.44
CA TYR A 437 2.56 9.32 -13.78
C TYR A 437 3.71 9.98 -14.55
N PHE A 438 4.55 10.71 -13.84
CA PHE A 438 5.67 11.46 -14.41
C PHE A 438 6.97 11.19 -13.67
N SER A 439 8.08 11.07 -14.38
CA SER A 439 9.41 10.97 -13.78
C SER A 439 9.71 12.21 -12.93
N LEU A 440 10.04 12.05 -11.65
CA LEU A 440 10.36 13.19 -10.78
C LEU A 440 11.60 13.94 -11.25
N ARG A 441 12.60 13.25 -11.78
CA ARG A 441 13.85 13.85 -12.25
C ARG A 441 13.69 14.63 -13.56
N SER A 442 12.97 14.05 -14.52
CA SER A 442 12.91 14.60 -15.89
C SER A 442 11.60 15.29 -16.22
N GLY A 443 10.54 15.07 -15.46
CA GLY A 443 9.18 15.46 -15.79
C GLY A 443 8.61 14.77 -17.03
N ARG A 444 9.24 13.69 -17.53
CA ARG A 444 8.72 12.91 -18.66
C ARG A 444 7.54 12.07 -18.20
N PHE A 445 6.45 12.08 -18.97
CA PHE A 445 5.35 11.12 -18.82
C PHE A 445 5.84 9.67 -18.86
N LEU A 446 5.36 8.84 -17.92
CA LEU A 446 5.72 7.44 -17.77
C LEU A 446 4.57 6.54 -18.20
N MET A 447 3.39 6.72 -17.60
CA MET A 447 2.19 5.92 -17.86
C MET A 447 0.92 6.65 -17.40
N GLU A 448 -0.23 6.11 -17.81
CA GLU A 448 -1.57 6.51 -17.42
C GLU A 448 -2.37 5.24 -17.09
N ARG A 449 -3.26 5.31 -16.09
CA ARG A 449 -4.06 4.16 -15.64
C ARG A 449 -5.56 4.39 -15.69
#